data_AF-A0A6N0HQ72-F1
#
_entry.id   AF-A0A6N0HQ72-F1
#
_cell.length_a   1.000
_cell.length_b   1.000
_cell.length_c   1.000
_cell.angle_alpha   90.00
_cell.angle_beta   90.00
_cell.angle_gamma   90.00
#
_symmetry.space_group_name_H-M   'P 1'
#
loop_
_entity.id
_entity.type
_entity.pdbx_description
1 polymer ?
#
loop_
_entity_poly.entity_id
_entity_poly.type
_entity_poly.pdbx_seq_one_letter_code
_entity_poly.pdbx_strand_id
1 'polypeptide(L)'
;MQKPKPTIYDVYSDVYSDRPDTSIANSQPSMTHQSFKDGADINILVKSFHTTGILGDPSLTDRPVYGDFASYPSFQQSMDAKADSYSMFESLSSAVRDHFNNNLNDFLSCVHSDDSSDLEILNDLGLIEHATSPSKKAIMNPSVEPIQM
;
A
#
# COMPACT_ATOMS: atom_id res chain seq x y z
N MET A 1 -6.17 57.62 21.01
CA MET A 1 -7.23 57.62 22.04
C MET A 1 -7.38 56.21 22.59
N GLN A 2 -6.70 55.91 23.70
CA GLN A 2 -6.87 54.65 24.44
C GLN A 2 -7.55 55.01 25.76
N LYS A 3 -8.76 54.52 26.01
CA LYS A 3 -9.54 54.88 27.22
C LYS A 3 -8.84 54.34 28.47
N PRO A 4 -8.72 55.13 29.56
CA PRO A 4 -8.12 54.65 30.80
C PRO A 4 -9.03 53.62 31.47
N LYS A 5 -8.42 52.56 32.03
CA LYS A 5 -9.13 51.50 32.76
C LYS A 5 -9.64 52.04 34.11
N PRO A 6 -10.87 51.71 34.52
CA PRO A 6 -11.49 52.25 35.72
C PRO A 6 -10.79 51.73 36.99
N THR A 7 -10.68 52.61 37.99
CA THR A 7 -10.19 52.33 39.35
C THR A 7 -11.34 52.41 40.35
N ILE A 8 -11.18 51.69 41.48
CA ILE A 8 -11.78 51.89 42.82
C ILE A 8 -13.05 51.04 43.13
N TYR A 9 -12.77 49.93 43.84
CA TYR A 9 -13.56 49.12 44.79
C TYR A 9 -14.89 48.45 44.36
N ASP A 10 -14.83 47.15 44.08
CA ASP A 10 -15.75 46.19 44.69
C ASP A 10 -14.95 45.36 45.72
N VAL A 11 -15.19 45.69 46.98
CA VAL A 11 -14.81 44.93 48.16
C VAL A 11 -15.89 43.86 48.35
N TYR A 12 -15.51 42.64 48.75
CA TYR A 12 -16.34 41.47 49.13
C TYR A 12 -16.68 40.44 48.03
N SER A 13 -15.72 39.57 47.70
CA SER A 13 -15.86 38.11 47.83
C SER A 13 -14.67 37.42 47.14
N ASP A 14 -13.75 36.88 47.92
CA ASP A 14 -13.21 35.53 47.73
C ASP A 14 -11.92 35.38 48.53
N VAL A 15 -12.07 34.95 49.78
CA VAL A 15 -10.99 34.53 50.70
C VAL A 15 -10.29 33.25 50.19
N TYR A 16 -10.66 32.74 49.00
CA TYR A 16 -10.14 31.51 48.39
C TYR A 16 -9.66 31.67 46.93
N SER A 17 -9.57 32.88 46.38
CA SER A 17 -9.14 33.09 44.98
C SER A 17 -7.64 33.34 44.79
N ASP A 18 -6.84 33.45 45.87
CA ASP A 18 -5.40 33.62 45.75
C ASP A 18 -4.70 32.28 45.51
N ARG A 19 -5.02 31.64 44.38
CA ARG A 19 -4.06 30.71 43.77
C ARG A 19 -2.93 31.59 43.25
N PRO A 20 -1.71 31.53 43.80
CA PRO A 20 -0.59 32.23 43.19
C PRO A 20 -0.48 31.70 41.76
N ASP A 21 -0.52 32.62 40.80
CA ASP A 21 -0.40 32.30 39.39
C ASP A 21 1.03 31.80 39.17
N THR A 22 1.23 30.50 39.33
CA THR A 22 2.53 29.83 39.28
C THR A 22 2.90 29.56 37.83
N SER A 23 2.96 30.62 37.04
CA SER A 23 3.46 30.56 35.67
C SER A 23 4.99 30.55 35.70
N ILE A 24 5.58 29.40 35.42
CA ILE A 24 7.02 29.27 35.23
C ILE A 24 7.32 29.61 33.77
N ALA A 25 7.70 30.86 33.52
CA ALA A 25 8.13 31.29 32.18
C ALA A 25 9.60 30.90 31.95
N ASN A 26 9.84 30.03 30.97
CA ASN A 26 11.20 29.72 30.53
C ASN A 26 11.69 30.85 29.61
N SER A 27 12.72 31.58 30.05
CA SER A 27 13.29 32.74 29.35
C SER A 27 14.42 32.39 28.37
N GLN A 28 14.76 31.10 28.24
CA GLN A 28 15.82 30.66 27.34
C GLN A 28 15.33 30.54 25.89
N PRO A 29 16.22 30.68 24.89
CA PRO A 29 15.87 30.45 23.49
C PRO A 29 15.31 29.03 23.28
N SER A 30 14.14 28.93 22.64
CA SER A 30 13.53 27.63 22.33
C SER A 30 14.34 26.92 21.24
N MET A 31 14.73 25.68 21.52
CA MET A 31 15.35 24.79 20.53
C MET A 31 14.31 23.99 19.72
N THR A 32 13.01 24.12 20.02
CA THR A 32 11.95 23.37 19.34
C THR A 32 11.46 24.10 18.10
N HIS A 33 11.17 23.34 17.04
CA HIS A 33 10.52 23.86 15.84
C HIS A 33 9.09 24.31 16.18
N GLN A 34 8.86 25.62 16.17
CA GLN A 34 7.58 26.21 16.58
C GLN A 34 6.41 25.86 15.65
N SER A 35 6.68 25.39 14.42
CA SER A 35 5.66 24.88 13.50
C SER A 35 4.88 23.69 14.06
N PHE A 36 5.44 22.95 15.02
CA PHE A 36 4.78 21.79 15.65
C PHE A 36 4.03 22.13 16.94
N LYS A 37 3.95 23.41 17.30
CA LYS A 37 3.28 23.86 18.53
C LYS A 37 1.84 23.36 18.61
N ASP A 38 1.07 23.52 17.53
CA ASP A 38 -0.35 23.19 17.53
C ASP A 38 -0.62 21.69 17.67
N GLY A 39 0.32 20.85 17.22
CA GLY A 39 0.26 19.40 17.43
C GLY A 39 0.64 18.94 18.84
N ALA A 40 1.25 19.81 19.66
CA ALA A 40 1.66 19.51 21.03
C ALA A 40 0.77 20.18 22.09
N ASP A 41 -0.09 21.14 21.71
CA ASP A 41 -1.01 21.81 22.64
C ASP A 41 -2.19 20.89 22.99
N ILE A 42 -2.33 20.58 24.28
CA ILE A 42 -3.37 19.69 24.80
C ILE A 42 -4.78 20.15 24.46
N ASN A 43 -5.02 21.47 24.43
CA ASN A 43 -6.36 22.00 24.14
C ASN A 43 -6.76 21.73 22.69
N ILE A 44 -5.78 21.79 21.78
CA ILE A 44 -5.99 21.52 20.36
C ILE A 44 -6.18 20.01 20.15
N LEU A 45 -5.35 19.19 20.79
CA LEU A 45 -5.45 17.72 20.72
C LEU A 45 -6.77 17.17 21.25
N VAL A 46 -7.26 17.69 22.37
CA VAL A 46 -8.55 17.28 22.94
C VAL A 46 -9.70 17.69 22.00
N LYS A 47 -9.63 18.89 21.41
CA LYS A 47 -10.62 19.37 20.43
C LYS A 47 -10.63 18.52 19.16
N SER A 48 -9.46 18.17 18.62
CA SER A 48 -9.37 17.31 17.44
C SER A 48 -9.85 15.89 17.75
N PHE A 49 -9.54 15.34 18.93
CA PHE A 49 -10.03 14.04 19.36
C PHE A 49 -11.56 13.98 19.48
N HIS A 50 -12.20 15.01 20.04
CA HIS A 50 -13.66 15.08 20.10
C HIS A 50 -14.32 15.06 18.72
N THR A 51 -13.62 15.53 17.69
CA THR A 51 -14.15 15.60 16.31
C THR A 51 -13.82 14.33 15.51
N THR A 52 -12.61 13.80 15.67
CA THR A 52 -12.06 12.73 14.81
C THR A 52 -12.04 11.35 15.49
N GLY A 53 -12.09 11.29 16.82
CA GLY A 53 -11.94 10.07 17.60
C GLY A 53 -10.51 9.52 17.67
N ILE A 54 -9.52 10.22 17.10
CA ILE A 54 -8.12 9.78 17.03
C ILE A 54 -7.23 10.76 17.80
N LEU A 55 -6.40 10.24 18.71
CA LEU A 55 -5.38 11.04 19.40
C LEU A 55 -4.08 11.01 18.58
N GLY A 56 -3.68 12.18 18.08
CA GLY A 56 -2.47 12.35 17.29
C GLY A 56 -2.74 12.44 15.79
N ASP A 57 -1.73 12.10 14.98
CA ASP A 57 -1.81 12.16 13.53
C ASP A 57 -2.62 10.97 12.99
N PRO A 58 -3.74 11.20 12.28
CA PRO A 58 -4.54 10.12 11.68
C PRO A 58 -3.78 9.34 10.58
N SER A 59 -2.71 9.90 10.02
CA SER A 59 -1.87 9.18 9.04
C SER A 59 -0.94 8.14 9.65
N LEU A 60 -0.72 8.17 10.98
CA LEU A 60 0.07 7.21 11.74
C LEU A 60 -0.72 5.92 12.09
N THR A 61 -1.74 5.59 11.29
CA THR A 61 -2.58 4.40 11.48
C THR A 61 -1.75 3.10 11.32
N ASP A 62 -0.75 3.11 10.44
CA ASP A 62 0.18 2.00 10.28
C ASP A 62 1.34 2.11 11.25
N ARG A 63 1.12 1.66 12.49
CA ARG A 63 2.22 1.49 13.44
C ARG A 63 3.19 0.45 12.89
N PRO A 64 4.52 0.69 12.93
CA PRO A 64 5.49 -0.32 12.52
C PRO A 64 5.31 -1.58 13.39
N VAL A 65 4.93 -2.68 12.75
CA VAL A 65 4.75 -3.97 13.42
C VAL A 65 6.09 -4.70 13.38
N TYR A 66 6.60 -5.04 14.56
CA TYR A 66 7.70 -6.00 14.67
C TYR A 66 7.12 -7.40 14.48
N GLY A 67 7.51 -8.08 13.41
CA GLY A 67 7.09 -9.43 13.08
C GLY A 67 8.29 -10.33 12.82
N ASP A 68 8.08 -11.64 12.83
CA ASP A 68 9.06 -12.59 12.33
C ASP A 68 9.03 -12.55 10.80
N PHE A 69 10.07 -11.94 10.23
CA PHE A 69 10.25 -11.85 8.78
C PHE A 69 11.37 -12.77 8.27
N ALA A 70 11.89 -13.68 9.10
CA ALA A 70 13.01 -14.54 8.72
C ALA A 70 12.64 -15.54 7.62
N SER A 71 11.36 -15.89 7.50
CA SER A 71 10.87 -16.80 6.45
C SER A 71 10.58 -16.11 5.11
N TYR A 72 10.61 -14.78 5.04
CA TYR A 72 10.36 -14.06 3.78
C TYR A 72 11.65 -13.95 2.96
N PRO A 73 11.54 -13.98 1.62
CA PRO A 73 12.68 -13.74 0.75
C PRO A 73 13.28 -12.36 1.01
N SER A 74 14.60 -12.27 0.84
CA SER A 74 15.27 -10.97 0.94
C SER A 74 14.75 -10.00 -0.12
N PHE A 75 14.92 -8.70 0.10
CA PHE A 75 14.52 -7.67 -0.88
C PHE A 75 15.14 -7.92 -2.26
N GLN A 76 16.43 -8.28 -2.31
CA GLN A 76 17.12 -8.56 -3.57
C GLN A 76 16.49 -9.76 -4.28
N GLN A 77 16.30 -10.89 -3.59
CA GLN A 77 15.65 -12.07 -4.17
C GLN A 77 14.25 -11.76 -4.70
N SER A 78 13.51 -10.89 -4.03
CA SER A 78 12.17 -10.48 -4.46
C SER A 78 12.21 -9.62 -5.73
N MET A 79 13.21 -8.73 -5.85
CA MET A 79 13.42 -7.92 -7.05
C MET A 79 13.91 -8.77 -8.23
N ASP A 80 14.80 -9.72 -7.98
CA ASP A 80 15.29 -10.67 -8.98
C ASP A 80 14.12 -11.53 -9.51
N ALA A 81 13.33 -12.13 -8.60
CA ALA A 81 12.15 -12.92 -8.97
C ALA A 81 11.12 -12.10 -9.76
N LYS A 82 10.93 -10.82 -9.41
CA LYS A 82 10.07 -9.91 -10.17
C LYS A 82 10.63 -9.73 -11.59
N ALA A 83 11.90 -9.38 -11.73
CA ALA A 83 12.52 -9.14 -13.03
C ALA A 83 12.46 -10.38 -13.93
N ASP A 84 12.73 -11.56 -13.36
CA ASP A 84 12.65 -12.84 -14.07
C ASP A 84 11.23 -13.11 -14.57
N SER A 85 10.23 -12.88 -13.73
CA SER A 85 8.81 -13.06 -14.09
C SER A 85 8.40 -12.17 -15.26
N TYR A 86 8.84 -10.90 -15.26
CA TYR A 86 8.60 -9.99 -16.39
C TYR A 86 9.28 -10.49 -17.67
N SER A 87 10.55 -10.91 -17.59
CA SER A 87 11.27 -11.43 -18.76
C SER A 87 10.62 -12.69 -19.33
N MET A 88 10.12 -13.57 -18.48
CA MET A 88 9.39 -14.78 -18.91
C MET A 88 8.08 -14.42 -19.60
N PHE A 89 7.32 -13.48 -19.03
CA PHE A 89 6.06 -13.03 -19.63
C PHE A 89 6.28 -12.35 -20.98
N GLU A 90 7.30 -11.51 -21.12
CA GLU A 90 7.65 -10.87 -22.40
C GLU A 90 8.09 -11.87 -23.48
N SER A 91 8.66 -13.01 -23.08
CA SER A 91 9.02 -14.10 -23.99
C SER A 91 7.81 -14.83 -24.58
N LEU A 92 6.62 -14.68 -23.99
CA LEU A 92 5.38 -15.28 -24.50
C LEU A 92 4.95 -14.62 -25.82
N SER A 93 4.16 -15.37 -26.60
CA SER A 93 3.62 -14.89 -27.87
C SER A 93 2.79 -13.61 -27.69
N SER A 94 2.79 -12.73 -28.69
CA SER A 94 2.03 -11.48 -28.63
C SER A 94 0.54 -11.72 -28.40
N ALA A 95 -0.04 -12.75 -29.02
CA ALA A 95 -1.46 -13.09 -28.86
C ALA A 95 -1.81 -13.41 -27.39
N VAL A 96 -0.93 -14.13 -26.68
CA VAL A 96 -1.12 -14.44 -25.26
C VAL A 96 -1.00 -13.16 -24.43
N ARG A 97 -0.02 -12.30 -24.69
CA ARG A 97 0.16 -11.04 -23.96
C ARG A 97 -1.00 -10.07 -24.18
N ASP A 98 -1.50 -9.98 -25.40
CA ASP A 98 -2.64 -9.13 -25.77
C ASP A 98 -3.91 -9.54 -25.01
N HIS A 99 -4.12 -10.85 -24.78
CA HIS A 99 -5.26 -11.36 -24.00
C HIS A 99 -5.30 -10.82 -22.57
N PHE A 100 -4.13 -10.63 -21.95
CA PHE A 100 -3.99 -10.08 -20.59
C PHE A 100 -3.69 -8.57 -20.58
N ASN A 101 -3.99 -7.85 -21.66
CA ASN A 101 -3.69 -6.41 -21.81
C ASN A 101 -2.21 -6.06 -21.53
N ASN A 102 -1.30 -6.99 -21.83
CA ASN A 102 0.13 -6.89 -21.56
C ASN A 102 0.44 -6.61 -20.07
N ASN A 103 -0.40 -7.10 -19.16
CA ASN A 103 -0.24 -6.96 -17.71
C ASN A 103 0.15 -8.31 -17.08
N LEU A 104 1.34 -8.35 -16.47
CA LEU A 104 1.85 -9.52 -15.76
C LEU A 104 0.97 -9.92 -14.57
N ASN A 105 0.41 -8.95 -13.84
CA ASN A 105 -0.35 -9.24 -12.64
C ASN A 105 -1.64 -10.01 -12.97
N ASP A 106 -2.35 -9.58 -14.02
CA ASP A 106 -3.59 -10.22 -14.46
C ASP A 106 -3.32 -11.65 -14.96
N PHE A 107 -2.19 -11.84 -15.64
CA PHE A 107 -1.71 -13.17 -16.03
C PHE A 107 -1.41 -14.06 -14.81
N LEU A 108 -0.65 -13.57 -13.82
CA LEU A 108 -0.33 -14.35 -12.62
C LEU A 108 -1.58 -14.67 -11.79
N SER A 109 -2.53 -13.75 -11.68
CA SER A 109 -3.81 -14.02 -11.02
C SER A 109 -4.57 -15.16 -11.69
N CYS A 110 -4.61 -15.18 -13.03
CA CYS A 110 -5.25 -16.25 -13.80
C CYS A 110 -4.51 -17.60 -13.71
N VAL A 111 -3.17 -17.59 -13.61
CA VAL A 111 -2.37 -18.82 -13.44
C VAL A 111 -2.48 -19.39 -12.03
N HIS A 112 -2.63 -18.54 -11.02
CA HIS A 112 -2.74 -18.94 -9.61
C HIS A 112 -4.17 -19.12 -9.11
N SER A 113 -5.18 -18.79 -9.92
CA SER A 113 -6.59 -19.02 -9.58
C SER A 113 -6.94 -20.50 -9.71
N ASP A 114 -7.70 -21.02 -8.75
CA ASP A 114 -8.29 -22.36 -8.81
C ASP A 114 -9.63 -22.40 -9.58
N ASP A 115 -10.03 -21.27 -10.19
CA ASP A 115 -11.30 -21.13 -10.88
C ASP A 115 -11.31 -21.85 -12.24
N SER A 116 -12.39 -22.58 -12.52
CA SER A 116 -12.49 -23.39 -13.75
C SER A 116 -12.51 -22.54 -15.03
N SER A 117 -13.04 -21.32 -14.98
CA SER A 117 -13.06 -20.39 -16.12
C SER A 117 -11.66 -19.94 -16.53
N ASP A 118 -10.80 -19.70 -15.54
CA ASP A 118 -9.45 -19.20 -15.76
C ASP A 118 -8.58 -20.32 -16.33
N LEU A 119 -8.83 -21.56 -15.91
CA LEU A 119 -8.17 -22.73 -16.49
C LEU A 119 -8.60 -23.00 -17.93
N GLU A 120 -9.86 -22.74 -18.29
CA GLU A 120 -10.34 -22.83 -19.67
C GLU A 120 -9.65 -21.79 -20.58
N ILE A 121 -9.48 -20.56 -20.09
CA ILE A 121 -8.74 -19.51 -20.81
C ILE A 121 -7.29 -19.94 -21.06
N LEU A 122 -6.62 -20.45 -20.03
CA LEU A 122 -5.25 -20.94 -20.15
C LEU A 122 -5.14 -22.14 -21.09
N ASN A 123 -6.19 -22.96 -21.19
CA ASN A 123 -6.24 -24.06 -22.15
C ASN A 123 -6.40 -23.57 -23.59
N ASP A 124 -7.31 -22.61 -23.84
CA ASP A 124 -7.51 -22.02 -25.17
C ASP A 124 -6.24 -21.33 -25.68
N LEU A 125 -5.51 -20.68 -24.78
CA LEU A 125 -4.20 -20.07 -25.05
C LEU A 125 -3.06 -21.11 -25.21
N GLY A 126 -3.34 -22.40 -24.99
CA GLY A 126 -2.37 -23.50 -25.15
C GLY A 126 -1.26 -23.50 -24.10
N LEU A 127 -1.49 -22.87 -22.93
CA LEU A 127 -0.51 -22.77 -21.84
C LEU A 127 -0.54 -24.00 -20.91
N ILE A 128 -1.64 -24.76 -20.92
CA ILE A 128 -1.80 -25.98 -20.14
C ILE A 128 -1.90 -27.18 -21.09
N GLU A 129 -1.01 -28.16 -20.91
CA GLU A 129 -1.06 -29.41 -21.66
C GLU A 129 -2.16 -30.32 -21.07
N HIS A 130 -3.28 -30.48 -21.78
CA HIS A 130 -4.23 -31.54 -21.45
C HIS A 130 -3.68 -32.88 -21.90
N ALA A 131 -3.71 -33.89 -21.03
CA ALA A 131 -3.31 -35.27 -21.31
C ALA A 131 -4.20 -36.02 -22.33
N THR A 132 -5.05 -35.34 -23.11
CA THR A 132 -5.91 -35.99 -24.11
C THR A 132 -6.16 -35.10 -25.34
N SER A 133 -5.29 -35.22 -26.35
CA SER A 133 -5.73 -35.45 -27.74
C SER A 133 -4.50 -35.72 -28.63
N PRO A 134 -4.44 -36.87 -29.33
CA PRO A 134 -3.34 -37.16 -30.25
C PRO A 134 -3.34 -36.15 -31.39
N SER A 135 -2.26 -35.37 -31.42
CA SER A 135 -1.90 -34.39 -32.45
C SER A 135 -2.24 -34.87 -33.86
N LYS A 136 -3.21 -34.19 -34.47
CA LYS A 136 -3.46 -34.22 -35.91
C LYS A 136 -2.39 -33.39 -36.64
N LYS A 137 -1.16 -33.90 -36.68
CA LYS A 137 -0.14 -33.51 -37.67
C LYS A 137 0.67 -34.73 -38.09
N ALA A 138 0.02 -35.65 -38.80
CA ALA A 138 0.74 -36.59 -39.66
C ALA A 138 1.10 -35.88 -40.98
N ILE A 139 2.28 -35.26 -40.96
CA ILE A 139 3.30 -35.26 -42.01
C ILE A 139 2.76 -35.45 -43.44
N MET A 140 2.60 -34.33 -44.14
CA MET A 140 2.56 -34.26 -45.58
C MET A 140 3.92 -34.66 -46.15
N ASN A 141 4.08 -35.92 -46.56
CA ASN A 141 5.15 -36.35 -47.47
C ASN A 141 4.50 -36.76 -48.79
N PRO A 142 4.65 -36.00 -49.89
CA PRO A 142 4.33 -36.51 -51.21
C PRO A 142 5.52 -37.34 -51.69
N SER A 143 5.55 -38.63 -51.38
CA SER A 143 6.56 -39.55 -51.90
C SER A 143 5.91 -40.67 -52.71
N VAL A 144 5.60 -40.28 -53.96
CA VAL A 144 5.66 -41.03 -55.22
C VAL A 144 5.58 -42.56 -55.14
N GLU A 145 4.50 -43.10 -55.71
CA GLU A 145 4.32 -44.53 -56.01
C GLU A 145 5.42 -45.04 -56.96
N PRO A 146 6.04 -46.20 -56.71
CA PRO A 146 6.90 -46.82 -57.72
C PRO A 146 6.01 -47.38 -58.85
N ILE A 147 6.29 -46.94 -60.08
CA ILE A 147 5.76 -47.53 -61.31
C ILE A 147 6.28 -48.97 -61.43
N GLN A 148 5.37 -49.90 -61.71
CA GLN A 148 5.58 -51.34 -61.76
C GLN A 148 6.41 -51.84 -62.94
N MET A 149 7.04 -53.01 -62.74
CA MET A 149 6.97 -54.14 -63.67
C MET A 149 6.72 -55.43 -62.90
#